data_AF-A0A7T6AQA1-F1
#
_entry.id   AF-A0A7T6AQA1-F1
#
_cell.length_a   1.000
_cell.length_b   1.000
_cell.length_c   1.000
_cell.angle_alpha   90.00
_cell.angle_beta   90.00
_cell.angle_gamma   90.00
#
_symmetry.space_group_name_H-M   'P 1'
#
loop_
_entity.id
_entity.type
_entity.pdbx_description
1 polymer ?
#
loop_
_entity_poly.entity_id
_entity_poly.type
_entity_poly.pdbx_seq_one_letter_code
_entity_poly.pdbx_strand_id
1 'polypeptide(L)' 'MPVRTCRGCGRKASRATLLRFVLVEGCLVEDQQAVLTGRGIYCCNDPVCRARLAKSKKIGNRTEPMR' A
#
# COMPACT_ATOMS: atom_id res chain seq x y z
N MET A 1 10.55 -8.41 -14.33
CA MET A 1 10.08 -7.46 -13.29
C MET A 1 9.20 -8.19 -12.29
N PRO A 2 9.32 -7.93 -10.98
CA PRO A 2 8.50 -8.62 -9.98
C PRO A 2 7.03 -8.19 -10.08
N VAL A 3 6.14 -9.16 -10.17
CA VAL A 3 4.69 -8.95 -10.10
C VAL A 3 4.25 -8.94 -8.64
N ARG A 4 3.38 -7.99 -8.30
CA ARG A 4 2.81 -7.81 -6.97
C ARG A 4 1.29 -7.76 -7.07
N THR A 5 0.64 -8.07 -5.95
CA THR A 5 -0.82 -8.08 -5.86
C THR A 5 -1.27 -6.81 -5.15
N CYS A 6 -2.15 -6.05 -5.79
CA CYS A 6 -2.82 -4.93 -5.14
C CYS A 6 -3.68 -5.45 -3.99
N ARG A 7 -3.45 -4.95 -2.78
CA ARG A 7 -4.16 -5.39 -1.60
C ARG A 7 -5.60 -4.85 -1.50
N GLY A 8 -5.93 -3.80 -2.28
CA GLY A 8 -7.27 -3.23 -2.40
C GLY A 8 -8.23 -3.96 -3.36
N CYS A 9 -7.77 -4.37 -4.55
CA CYS A 9 -8.60 -5.05 -5.56
C CYS A 9 -8.18 -6.48 -5.90
N GLY A 10 -7.02 -6.96 -5.44
CA GLY A 10 -6.52 -8.31 -5.75
C GLY A 10 -5.87 -8.46 -7.13
N ARG A 11 -5.83 -7.41 -7.96
CA ARG A 11 -5.17 -7.45 -9.27
C ARG A 11 -3.67 -7.66 -9.12
N LYS A 12 -3.09 -8.49 -9.98
CA LYS A 12 -1.64 -8.64 -10.16
C LYS A 12 -1.13 -7.63 -11.17
N ALA A 13 -0.10 -6.86 -10.82
CA ALA A 13 0.52 -5.90 -11.72
C ALA A 13 2.04 -5.81 -11.44
N SER A 14 2.78 -5.18 -12.37
CA SER A 14 4.22 -4.98 -12.15
C SER A 14 4.43 -4.07 -10.95
N ARG A 15 5.50 -4.32 -10.18
CA ARG A 15 5.87 -3.45 -9.04
C ARG A 15 5.93 -1.96 -9.44
N ALA A 16 6.40 -1.65 -10.64
CA ALA A 16 6.53 -0.28 -11.14
C ALA A 16 5.19 0.46 -11.32
N THR A 17 4.07 -0.27 -11.41
CA THR A 17 2.72 0.30 -11.62
C THR A 17 1.88 0.36 -10.33
N LEU A 18 2.42 -0.15 -9.22
CA LEU A 18 1.74 -0.16 -7.93
C LEU A 18 2.44 0.78 -6.96
N LEU A 19 1.65 1.49 -6.17
CA LEU A 19 2.12 2.22 -5.01
C LEU A 19 2.54 1.23 -3.92
N ARG A 20 3.68 1.48 -3.27
CA ARG A 20 4.12 0.73 -2.09
C ARG A 20 3.82 1.56 -0.85
N PHE A 21 3.29 0.89 0.16
CA PHE A 21 3.03 1.41 1.48
C PHE A 21 3.79 0.59 2.51
N VAL A 22 4.18 1.20 3.62
CA VAL A 22 4.79 0.52 4.78
C VAL A 22 4.00 0.88 6.02
N LEU A 23 3.84 -0.08 6.92
CA LEU A 23 3.26 0.17 8.23
C LEU A 23 4.35 0.66 9.18
N VAL A 24 4.30 1.94 9.55
CA VAL A 24 5.20 2.59 10.50
C VAL A 24 4.38 2.96 11.73
N GLU A 25 4.68 2.39 12.90
CA GLU A 25 3.95 2.67 14.15
C GLU A 25 2.42 2.47 14.10
N GLY A 26 1.97 1.56 13.22
CA GLY A 26 0.54 1.31 12.98
C GLY A 26 -0.09 2.25 11.95
N CYS A 27 0.70 3.16 11.39
CA CYS A 27 0.33 4.08 10.32
C CYS A 27 0.75 3.59 8.94
N LEU A 28 -0.15 3.63 7.95
CA LEU A 28 0.20 3.37 6.55
C LEU A 28 0.88 4.59 5.94
N VAL A 29 2.16 4.44 5.57
CA VAL A 29 2.99 5.49 4.95
C VAL A 29 3.33 5.11 3.52
N GLU A 30 3.21 6.05 2.58
CA GLU A 30 3.66 5.86 1.19
C GLU A 30 5.17 5.76 1.12
N ASP A 31 5.67 4.71 0.46
CA ASP A 31 7.09 4.49 0.25
C ASP A 31 7.36 3.92 -1.14
N GLN A 32 7.13 4.79 -2.12
CA GLN A 32 7.33 4.50 -3.54
C GLN A 32 8.80 4.17 -3.85
N GLN A 33 9.74 4.83 -3.16
CA GLN A 33 11.18 4.63 -3.35
C GLN A 33 11.70 3.37 -2.64
N ALA A 34 10.89 2.76 -1.77
CA ALA A 34 11.23 1.59 -0.98
C ALA A 34 12.42 1.80 -0.03
N VAL A 35 12.48 2.97 0.59
CA VAL A 35 13.53 3.36 1.55
C VAL A 35 13.18 2.97 2.99
N LEU A 36 11.90 2.86 3.32
CA LEU A 36 11.41 2.45 4.63
C LEU A 36 11.50 0.94 4.80
N THR A 37 12.04 0.55 5.96
CA THR A 37 12.11 -0.82 6.44
C THR A 37 10.75 -1.26 7.00
N GLY A 38 10.39 -2.52 6.78
CA GLY A 38 9.13 -3.10 7.27
C GLY A 38 8.31 -3.81 6.19
N ARG A 39 7.09 -4.21 6.58
CA ARG A 39 6.18 -4.96 5.71
C ARG A 39 5.60 -4.04 4.63
N GLY A 40 6.17 -4.14 3.42
CA GLY A 40 5.67 -3.45 2.24
C GLY A 40 4.35 -4.03 1.72
N ILE A 41 3.38 -3.18 1.47
CA ILE A 41 2.06 -3.50 0.94
C ILE A 41 1.88 -2.76 -0.37
N TYR A 42 1.35 -3.43 -1.39
CA TYR A 42 1.18 -2.83 -2.71
C TYR A 42 -0.28 -2.51 -2.97
N CYS A 43 -0.53 -1.37 -3.60
CA CYS A 43 -1.87 -0.91 -3.99
C CYS A 43 -1.84 -0.30 -5.38
N CYS A 44 -2.94 -0.38 -6.12
CA CYS A 44 -3.08 0.39 -7.35
C CYS A 44 -3.03 1.89 -7.03
N ASN A 45 -2.52 2.68 -7.99
CA ASN A 45 -2.67 4.13 -7.98
C ASN A 45 -4.11 4.53 -8.35
N ASP A 46 -5.06 4.07 -7.53
CA ASP A 46 -6.49 4.24 -7.71
C ASP A 46 -7.11 4.59 -6.35
N PRO A 47 -7.89 5.69 -6.27
CA PRO A 47 -8.50 6.14 -5.02
C PRO A 47 -9.41 5.07 -4.37
N VAL A 48 -10.11 4.26 -5.15
CA VAL A 48 -10.95 3.15 -4.65
C VAL A 48 -10.07 2.09 -3.98
N CYS A 49 -8.94 1.74 -4.60
CA CYS A 49 -8.01 0.77 -4.02
C CYS A 49 -7.37 1.30 -2.74
N ARG A 50 -7.01 2.59 -2.69
CA ARG A 50 -6.49 3.27 -1.49
C ARG A 50 -7.51 3.28 -0.35
N ALA A 51 -8.77 3.63 -0.64
CA ALA A 51 -9.84 3.60 0.36
C ALA A 51 -10.10 2.18 0.91
N ARG A 52 -10.03 1.15 0.06
CA ARG A 52 -10.12 -0.25 0.49
C ARG A 52 -8.93 -0.67 1.35
N LEU A 53 -7.73 -0.20 1.01
CA LEU A 53 -6.52 -0.46 1.78
C LEU A 53 -6.60 0.15 3.18
N ALA A 54 -7.02 1.43 3.27
CA ALA A 54 -7.20 2.16 4.52
C ALA A 54 -8.19 1.48 5.48
N LYS A 55 -9.29 0.92 4.94
CA LYS A 55 -10.30 0.20 5.73
C LYS A 55 -9.87 -1.20 6.17
N SER A 56 -8.70 -1.68 5.73
CA SER A 56 -8.29 -3.04 5.98
C SER A 56 -7.81 -3.24 7.41
N LYS A 57 -8.67 -3.83 8.25
CA LYS A 57 -8.36 -4.18 9.66
C LYS A 57 -7.12 -5.07 9.83
N LYS A 58 -6.68 -5.75 8.77
CA LYS A 58 -5.54 -6.68 8.78
C LYS A 58 -4.18 -5.98 8.66
N ILE A 59 -4.16 -4.67 8.39
CA ILE A 59 -2.95 -3.95 7.98
C ILE A 59 -2.51 -2.91 9.01
N GLY A 60 -3.37 -2.54 9.96
CA GLY A 60 -3.12 -1.46 10.91
C GLY A 60 -3.84 -0.21 10.43
N ASN A 61 -4.75 0.29 11.27
CA ASN A 61 -5.90 1.08 10.81
C ASN A 61 -5.71 2.58 11.05
N ARG A 62 -4.48 3.04 11.32
CA ARG A 62 -4.19 4.47 11.37
C ARG A 62 -3.72 4.84 9.98
N THR A 63 -4.51 5.55 9.21
CA THR A 63 -4.01 6.20 8.01
C THR A 63 -3.63 7.59 8.43
N GLU A 64 -2.33 7.92 8.44
CA GLU A 64 -1.97 9.32 8.37
C GLU A 64 -2.58 9.88 7.07
N PRO A 65 -3.13 11.10 7.09
CA PRO A 65 -3.69 11.69 5.90
C PRO A 65 -2.57 11.68 4.85
N MET A 66 -2.82 10.96 3.75
CA MET A 66 -2.05 11.03 2.51
C MET A 66 -2.04 12.51 2.10
N ARG A 67 -1.04 13.26 2.55
CA ARG A 67 -0.85 14.67 2.22
C ARG A 67 -0.32 14.81 0.80
#